data_AF-A0A938A3Z7-F1
#
_entry.id   AF-A0A938A3Z7-F1
#
_cell.length_a   1.000
_cell.length_b   1.000
_cell.length_c   1.000
_cell.angle_alpha   90.00
_cell.angle_beta   90.00
_cell.angle_gamma   90.00
#
_symmetry.space_group_name_H-M   'P 1'
#
loop_
_entity.id
_entity.type
_entity.pdbx_description
1 polymer ?
#
loop_
_entity_poly.entity_id
_entity_poly.type
_entity_poly.pdbx_seq_one_letter_code
_entity_poly.pdbx_strand_id
1 'polypeptide(L)'
;MLRASCIHPRRRSEAGGSGHDKVISALSHTLGAGFEELWLAAGSTAATGTGNAANNKIVGNAQANILTGEVGADQLYGEGGDDQLFGGLGNDSLYGGAGNDRLYGGAGGGGGGPFR
;
A
#
# COMPACT_ATOMS: atom_id res chain seq x y z
N MET A 1 34.33 19.14 12.30
CA MET A 1 32.89 19.33 12.59
C MET A 1 32.12 18.86 11.36
N LEU A 2 31.74 17.59 11.32
CA LEU A 2 31.11 16.97 10.16
C LEU A 2 29.72 17.57 9.96
N ARG A 3 29.48 18.09 8.75
CA ARG A 3 28.19 18.57 8.29
C ARG A 3 27.20 17.41 8.31
N ALA A 4 26.09 17.57 9.04
CA ALA A 4 24.97 16.65 9.01
C ALA A 4 24.44 16.58 7.58
N SER A 5 24.87 15.54 6.88
CA SER A 5 24.40 15.14 5.57
C SER A 5 22.88 15.00 5.65
N CYS A 6 22.17 15.81 4.87
CA CYS A 6 20.72 15.83 4.89
C CYS A 6 20.18 14.45 4.49
N ILE A 7 19.52 13.79 5.44
CA ILE A 7 18.71 12.60 5.16
C ILE A 7 17.45 13.13 4.48
N HIS A 8 17.52 13.32 3.17
CA HIS A 8 16.32 13.47 2.34
C HIS A 8 15.77 12.06 2.11
N PRO A 9 14.59 11.69 2.65
CA PRO A 9 13.91 10.49 2.19
C PRO A 9 13.71 10.66 0.68
N ARG A 10 14.23 9.74 -0.12
CA ARG A 10 14.19 9.86 -1.57
C ARG A 10 12.75 9.78 -2.08
N ARG A 11 12.09 10.93 -2.17
CA ARG A 11 10.84 11.14 -2.92
C ARG A 11 11.21 11.12 -4.41
N ARG A 12 11.29 9.94 -5.03
CA ARG A 12 11.15 9.86 -6.50
C ARG A 12 9.66 9.85 -6.79
N SER A 13 9.12 11.05 -7.00
CA SER A 13 7.93 11.27 -7.82
C SER A 13 8.46 11.49 -9.23
N GLU A 14 7.97 10.73 -10.21
CA GLU A 14 8.23 11.05 -11.62
C GLU A 14 7.35 12.25 -11.96
N ALA A 15 7.89 13.45 -11.72
CA ALA A 15 7.23 14.69 -12.07
C ALA A 15 7.16 14.82 -13.60
N GLY A 16 6.02 14.47 -14.19
CA GLY A 16 5.70 14.86 -15.56
C GLY A 16 5.02 13.79 -16.40
N GLY A 17 3.77 13.45 -16.08
CA GLY A 17 2.92 12.70 -16.99
C GLY A 17 1.52 12.57 -16.39
N SER A 18 0.50 12.50 -17.23
CA SER A 18 -0.87 12.11 -16.87
C SER A 18 -0.92 10.62 -16.47
N GLY A 19 -0.03 10.17 -15.58
CA GLY A 19 0.33 8.77 -15.40
C GLY A 19 0.59 8.42 -13.94
N HIS A 20 0.36 7.15 -13.64
CA HIS A 20 0.50 6.52 -12.32
C HIS A 20 1.73 6.97 -11.55
N ASP A 21 1.50 7.65 -10.43
CA ASP A 21 2.55 8.23 -9.60
C ASP A 21 2.97 7.28 -8.46
N LYS A 22 4.28 7.04 -8.35
CA LYS A 22 4.88 6.06 -7.43
C LYS A 22 5.59 6.70 -6.25
N VAL A 23 5.46 6.07 -5.08
CA VAL A 23 6.22 6.36 -3.85
C VAL A 23 6.93 5.10 -3.39
N ILE A 24 8.22 5.23 -3.02
CA ILE A 24 8.97 4.17 -2.33
C ILE A 24 9.33 4.69 -0.95
N SER A 25 8.95 3.96 0.10
CA SER A 25 9.18 4.37 1.50
C SER A 25 9.84 3.26 2.30
N ALA A 26 10.89 3.58 3.06
CA ALA A 26 11.49 2.67 4.03
C ALA A 26 10.77 2.69 5.39
N LEU A 27 9.79 3.58 5.55
CA LEU A 27 9.02 3.80 6.78
C LEU A 27 7.52 3.76 6.45
N SER A 28 6.69 3.73 7.48
CA SER A 28 5.24 3.85 7.31
C SER A 28 4.88 5.10 6.52
N HIS A 29 3.95 4.97 5.58
CA HIS A 29 3.55 6.05 4.67
C HIS A 29 2.07 5.95 4.28
N THR A 30 1.44 7.12 4.15
CA THR A 30 0.09 7.30 3.61
C THR A 30 0.21 8.10 2.32
N LEU A 31 -0.35 7.61 1.23
CA LEU A 31 -0.33 8.31 -0.05
C LEU A 31 -1.14 9.61 0.02
N GLY A 32 -0.56 10.69 -0.50
CA GLY A 32 -1.31 11.92 -0.76
C GLY A 32 -2.21 11.76 -1.99
N ALA A 33 -3.09 12.71 -2.22
CA ALA A 33 -3.87 12.76 -3.46
C ALA A 33 -2.95 12.85 -4.70
N GLY A 34 -3.34 12.17 -5.78
CA GLY A 34 -2.57 12.10 -7.03
C GLY A 34 -1.35 11.18 -6.97
N PHE A 35 -1.31 10.24 -6.03
CA PHE A 35 -0.38 9.12 -6.03
C PHE A 35 -1.19 7.82 -6.04
N GLU A 36 -0.79 6.88 -6.88
CA GLU A 36 -1.54 5.64 -7.09
C GLU A 36 -0.71 4.40 -6.76
N GLU A 37 0.60 4.53 -6.50
CA GLU A 37 1.45 3.39 -6.19
C GLU A 37 2.38 3.64 -5.00
N LEU A 38 2.34 2.75 -4.00
CA LEU A 38 3.24 2.74 -2.83
C LEU A 38 4.02 1.42 -2.78
N TRP A 39 5.34 1.52 -2.56
CA TRP A 39 6.21 0.38 -2.30
C TRP A 39 6.96 0.57 -0.98
N LEU A 40 6.80 -0.37 -0.05
CA LEU A 40 7.62 -0.43 1.15
C LEU A 40 8.98 -1.03 0.79
N ALA A 41 10.05 -0.30 1.10
CA ALA A 41 11.39 -0.64 0.61
C ALA A 41 11.87 -1.97 1.21
N ALA A 42 12.31 -2.87 0.34
CA ALA A 42 12.94 -4.13 0.74
C ALA A 42 14.16 -3.88 1.66
N GLY A 43 14.37 -4.78 2.62
CA GLY A 43 15.44 -4.66 3.61
C GLY A 43 15.17 -3.61 4.71
N SER A 44 13.99 -3.00 4.73
CA SER A 44 13.51 -2.17 5.84
C SER A 44 12.82 -3.04 6.90
N THR A 45 12.45 -2.42 8.03
CA THR A 45 11.60 -3.07 9.02
C THR A 45 10.15 -3.20 8.53
N ALA A 46 9.34 -3.93 9.31
CA ALA A 46 7.89 -3.86 9.23
C ALA A 46 7.39 -2.40 9.18
N ALA A 47 6.45 -2.12 8.29
CA ALA A 47 5.90 -0.78 8.10
C ALA A 47 4.42 -0.83 7.69
N THR A 48 3.77 0.33 7.79
CA THR A 48 2.37 0.52 7.40
C THR A 48 2.29 1.28 6.08
N GLY A 49 1.55 0.74 5.10
CA GLY A 49 1.24 1.41 3.84
C GLY A 49 -0.25 1.73 3.76
N THR A 50 -0.60 3.00 3.62
CA THR A 50 -1.99 3.43 3.44
C THR A 50 -2.16 4.12 2.09
N GLY A 51 -3.21 3.74 1.38
CA GLY A 51 -3.66 4.37 0.15
C GLY A 51 -4.35 5.72 0.39
N ASN A 52 -5.27 6.04 -0.50
CA ASN A 52 -6.12 7.21 -0.56
C ASN A 52 -7.44 6.81 -1.24
N ALA A 53 -8.28 7.78 -1.61
CA ALA A 53 -9.58 7.50 -2.22
C ALA A 53 -9.56 7.12 -3.71
N ALA A 54 -8.38 6.93 -4.32
CA ALA A 54 -8.22 6.49 -5.70
C ALA A 54 -7.83 5.01 -5.74
N ASN A 55 -7.88 4.40 -6.92
CA ASN A 55 -7.42 3.03 -7.11
C ASN A 55 -5.90 2.96 -6.89
N ASN A 56 -5.48 2.34 -5.80
CA ASN A 56 -4.09 2.29 -5.40
C ASN A 56 -3.50 0.90 -5.59
N LYS A 57 -2.19 0.87 -5.80
CA LYS A 57 -1.37 -0.32 -5.71
C LYS A 57 -0.38 -0.15 -4.56
N ILE A 58 -0.48 -1.01 -3.56
CA ILE A 58 0.36 -0.98 -2.37
C ILE A 58 1.11 -2.30 -2.28
N VAL A 59 2.44 -2.23 -2.29
CA VAL A 59 3.32 -3.38 -2.19
C VAL A 59 4.13 -3.29 -0.90
N GLY A 60 4.02 -4.32 -0.07
CA GLY A 60 4.75 -4.53 1.16
C GLY A 60 6.21 -4.95 0.93
N ASN A 61 6.83 -5.42 1.99
CA ASN A 61 8.17 -6.00 2.01
C ASN A 61 8.13 -7.36 2.71
N ALA A 62 9.28 -8.02 2.85
CA ALA A 62 9.37 -9.36 3.45
C ALA A 62 9.20 -9.38 4.99
N GLN A 63 8.52 -8.41 5.59
CA GLN A 63 8.28 -8.30 7.04
C GLN A 63 6.78 -8.15 7.30
N ALA A 64 6.33 -8.43 8.53
CA ALA A 64 4.92 -8.26 8.92
C ALA A 64 4.43 -6.81 8.75
N ASN A 65 3.71 -6.53 7.67
CA ASN A 65 3.21 -5.22 7.25
C ASN A 65 1.73 -5.04 7.58
N ILE A 66 1.30 -3.78 7.61
CA ILE A 66 -0.11 -3.40 7.65
C ILE A 66 -0.41 -2.57 6.40
N LEU A 67 -1.25 -3.07 5.50
CA LEU A 67 -1.58 -2.41 4.25
C LEU A 67 -3.08 -2.07 4.21
N THR A 68 -3.42 -0.83 3.87
CA THR A 68 -4.81 -0.36 3.79
C THR A 68 -5.06 0.35 2.46
N GLY A 69 -6.02 -0.10 1.66
CA GLY A 69 -6.42 0.52 0.38
C GLY A 69 -7.24 1.80 0.55
N GLU A 70 -8.15 1.80 1.53
CA GLU A 70 -9.16 2.85 1.79
C GLU A 70 -10.40 2.77 0.89
N VAL A 71 -10.50 3.60 -0.15
CA VAL A 71 -11.65 3.63 -1.06
C VAL A 71 -11.10 3.51 -2.47
N GLY A 72 -11.66 2.61 -3.26
CA GLY A 72 -11.20 2.41 -4.62
C GLY A 72 -11.30 0.96 -5.04
N ALA A 73 -10.78 0.65 -6.21
CA ALA A 73 -10.45 -0.72 -6.58
C ALA A 73 -8.95 -0.90 -6.37
N ASP A 74 -8.56 -1.34 -5.18
CA ASP A 74 -7.17 -1.37 -4.75
C ASP A 74 -6.50 -2.72 -5.01
N GLN A 75 -5.17 -2.69 -5.12
CA GLN A 75 -4.32 -3.87 -5.22
C GLN A 75 -3.29 -3.87 -4.09
N LEU A 76 -3.45 -4.77 -3.13
CA LEU A 76 -2.58 -4.88 -1.95
C LEU A 76 -1.77 -6.18 -2.04
N TYR A 77 -0.45 -6.05 -1.93
CA TYR A 77 0.49 -7.18 -1.95
C TYR A 77 1.32 -7.17 -0.66
N GLY A 78 1.19 -8.17 0.20
CA GLY A 78 1.95 -8.31 1.44
C GLY A 78 3.41 -8.74 1.23
N GLU A 79 3.65 -9.50 0.17
CA GLU A 79 4.94 -10.14 -0.17
C GLU A 79 5.33 -11.25 0.81
N GLY A 80 5.88 -10.93 1.97
CA GLY A 80 6.23 -11.97 2.94
C GLY A 80 6.28 -11.47 4.37
N GLY A 81 6.22 -12.39 5.33
CA GLY A 81 5.92 -12.04 6.72
C GLY A 81 4.44 -12.28 7.02
N ASP A 82 4.04 -12.06 8.27
CA ASP A 82 2.65 -12.24 8.69
C ASP A 82 1.91 -10.92 8.55
N ASP A 83 1.21 -10.72 7.44
CA ASP A 83 0.67 -9.41 7.07
C ASP A 83 -0.80 -9.20 7.48
N GLN A 84 -1.20 -7.93 7.57
CA GLN A 84 -2.62 -7.53 7.64
C GLN A 84 -2.96 -6.61 6.47
N LEU A 85 -3.84 -7.08 5.58
CA LEU A 85 -4.28 -6.35 4.40
C LEU A 85 -5.76 -5.97 4.56
N PHE A 86 -6.06 -4.70 4.39
CA PHE A 86 -7.40 -4.12 4.47
C PHE A 86 -7.73 -3.47 3.13
N GLY A 87 -8.60 -4.08 2.33
CA GLY A 87 -9.02 -3.53 1.03
C GLY A 87 -9.74 -2.20 1.23
N GLY A 88 -10.86 -2.23 1.94
CA GLY A 88 -11.63 -1.05 2.28
C GLY A 88 -12.97 -1.03 1.55
N LEU A 89 -13.34 0.10 0.95
CA LEU A 89 -14.55 0.19 0.14
C LEU A 89 -14.20 0.02 -1.34
N GLY A 90 -14.92 -0.86 -2.02
CA GLY A 90 -14.78 -1.06 -3.46
C GLY A 90 -14.34 -2.48 -3.80
N ASN A 91 -13.84 -2.68 -5.01
CA ASN A 91 -13.53 -4.02 -5.53
C ASN A 91 -12.02 -4.25 -5.48
N ASP A 92 -11.56 -4.75 -4.35
CA ASP A 92 -10.13 -4.86 -4.06
C ASP A 92 -9.56 -6.25 -4.41
N SER A 93 -8.28 -6.27 -4.72
CA SER A 93 -7.48 -7.49 -4.89
C SER A 93 -6.39 -7.54 -3.81
N LEU A 94 -6.46 -8.52 -2.93
CA LEU A 94 -5.54 -8.68 -1.81
C LEU A 94 -4.73 -9.97 -1.99
N TYR A 95 -3.40 -9.85 -1.94
CA TYR A 95 -2.46 -10.97 -2.03
C TYR A 95 -1.55 -10.93 -0.81
N GLY A 96 -1.72 -11.86 0.14
CA GLY A 96 -0.89 -11.92 1.36
C GLY A 96 0.57 -12.25 1.06
N GLY A 97 0.80 -13.29 0.26
CA GLY A 97 2.15 -13.73 -0.07
C GLY A 97 2.60 -14.86 0.86
N ALA A 98 3.85 -14.82 1.32
CA ALA A 98 4.44 -15.86 2.15
C ALA A 98 4.32 -15.53 3.65
N GLY A 99 3.50 -16.28 4.39
CA GLY A 99 3.35 -16.10 5.83
C GLY A 99 1.93 -16.44 6.27
N ASN A 100 1.58 -16.08 7.50
CA ASN A 100 0.24 -16.24 8.05
C ASN A 100 -0.51 -14.91 7.99
N ASP A 101 -1.12 -14.63 6.84
CA ASP A 101 -1.72 -13.34 6.56
C ASP A 101 -3.18 -13.26 6.98
N ARG A 102 -3.63 -12.04 7.28
CA ARG A 102 -5.04 -11.69 7.47
C ARG A 102 -5.48 -10.72 6.38
N LEU A 103 -6.42 -11.16 5.54
CA LEU A 103 -6.94 -10.37 4.43
C LEU A 103 -8.40 -10.00 4.71
N TYR A 104 -8.66 -8.70 4.80
CA TYR A 104 -9.98 -8.12 4.97
C TYR A 104 -10.33 -7.37 3.69
N GLY A 105 -11.04 -8.03 2.76
CA GLY A 105 -11.42 -7.42 1.48
C GLY A 105 -12.40 -6.25 1.59
N GLY A 106 -12.95 -5.98 2.78
CA GLY A 106 -13.85 -4.86 3.02
C GLY A 106 -15.21 -5.01 2.32
N ALA A 107 -15.94 -3.90 2.15
CA ALA A 107 -17.26 -3.92 1.54
C ALA A 107 -17.12 -3.87 0.02
N GLY A 108 -17.27 -5.04 -0.63
CA GLY A 108 -17.31 -5.16 -2.08
C GLY A 108 -18.36 -4.23 -2.69
N GLY A 109 -18.02 -3.48 -3.73
CA GLY A 109 -18.91 -2.55 -4.44
C GLY A 109 -20.08 -3.21 -5.19
N GLY A 110 -20.47 -4.42 -4.84
CA GLY A 110 -21.62 -5.14 -5.37
C GLY A 110 -22.76 -5.11 -4.37
N GLY A 111 -23.85 -4.42 -4.71
CA GLY A 111 -25.09 -4.41 -3.93
C GLY A 111 -25.48 -5.83 -3.50
N GLY A 112 -25.68 -6.00 -2.20
CA GLY A 112 -26.14 -7.24 -1.60
C GLY A 112 -27.49 -7.66 -2.18
N GLY A 113 -27.46 -8.55 -3.17
CA GLY A 113 -28.53 -9.52 -3.34
C GLY A 113 -28.33 -10.62 -2.28
N PRO A 114 -29.37 -11.03 -1.54
CA PRO A 114 -29.23 -12.10 -0.56
C PRO A 114 -28.82 -13.37 -1.29
N PHE A 115 -27.72 -13.97 -0.84
CA PHE A 115 -27.36 -15.34 -1.23
C PHE A 115 -28.57 -16.24 -0.97
N ARG A 116 -29.16 -16.77 -2.05
CA ARG A 116 -30.10 -17.87 -2.04
C ARG A 116 -29.36 -19.15 -2.42
#